data_AF-A0A938GPJ0-F1
#
_entry.id   AF-A0A938GPJ0-F1
#
_cell.length_a   1.000
_cell.length_b   1.000
_cell.length_c   1.000
_cell.angle_alpha   90.00
_cell.angle_beta   90.00
_cell.angle_gamma   90.00
#
_symmetry.space_group_name_H-M   'P 1'
#
loop_
_entity.id
_entity.type
_entity.pdbx_description
1 polymer ?
#
loop_
_entity_poly.entity_id
_entity_poly.type
_entity_poly.pdbx_seq_one_letter_code
_entity_poly.pdbx_strand_id
1 'polypeptide(L)'
;APGRILMTKGHLRNANENRQAEGFRQNPETFHPALKNPFGKDNRDTEMVCLRFEHSNRREIGMFNWFPVHGVSFSKANTLLTGDNKGYAAQMFEKAKGAQFPGHSGHASSSGFVAGFANSNPGDLTANLRNLEPGWPANGENDEQRAVTIGRRQLDKAMELFSLPSSSQTRVFGAVDHRHMYVAMTSVVVNPPKLYRLQCAGCRIWQASGRSTLGHVRRSPWSRLRPGNLGWGGHVRGTHRPLSEGQQHHP
;
A
#
# COMPACT_ATOMS: atom_id res chain seq x y z
N ALA A 1 -15.25 27.30 -3.64
CA ALA A 1 -16.07 27.66 -4.80
C ALA A 1 -16.67 26.39 -5.40
N PRO A 2 -17.87 26.44 -6.02
CA PRO A 2 -18.59 25.25 -6.49
C PRO A 2 -17.80 24.50 -7.57
N GLY A 3 -18.00 23.20 -7.64
CA GLY A 3 -17.27 22.33 -8.56
C GLY A 3 -17.89 20.95 -8.66
N ARG A 4 -17.17 20.03 -9.30
CA ARG A 4 -17.57 18.62 -9.43
C ARG A 4 -16.36 17.71 -9.36
N ILE A 5 -16.63 16.47 -8.97
CA ILE A 5 -15.65 15.40 -8.86
C ILE A 5 -16.04 14.32 -9.88
N LEU A 6 -15.06 13.85 -10.64
CA LEU A 6 -15.21 12.79 -11.62
C LEU A 6 -14.24 11.67 -11.28
N MET A 7 -14.70 10.44 -11.40
CA MET A 7 -13.93 9.23 -11.12
C MET A 7 -13.75 8.42 -12.39
N THR A 8 -12.53 7.95 -12.59
CA THR A 8 -12.17 7.02 -13.66
C THR A 8 -11.24 5.95 -13.13
N LYS A 9 -11.27 4.78 -13.77
CA LYS A 9 -10.44 3.63 -13.42
C LYS A 9 -9.74 3.08 -14.65
N GLY A 10 -8.56 2.49 -14.48
CA GLY A 10 -7.89 1.74 -15.54
C GLY A 10 -6.76 0.88 -14.99
N HIS A 11 -6.19 0.01 -15.83
CA HIS A 11 -5.17 -0.93 -15.38
C HIS A 11 -3.75 -0.49 -15.78
N LEU A 12 -2.84 -0.44 -14.81
CA LEU A 12 -1.40 -0.21 -14.99
C LEU A 12 -0.62 -1.48 -14.61
N ARG A 13 -0.18 -2.23 -15.63
CA ARG A 13 0.37 -3.60 -15.45
C ARG A 13 1.88 -3.67 -15.33
N ASN A 14 2.57 -2.58 -15.68
CA ASN A 14 4.03 -2.51 -15.77
C ASN A 14 4.64 -1.57 -14.72
N ALA A 15 3.95 -1.25 -13.63
CA ALA A 15 4.48 -0.35 -12.59
C ALA A 15 4.59 -0.99 -11.19
N ASN A 16 4.16 -2.24 -11.03
CA ASN A 16 4.34 -2.99 -9.78
C ASN A 16 4.63 -4.48 -10.05
N GLU A 17 5.24 -5.15 -9.08
CA GLU A 17 5.44 -6.60 -9.06
C GLU A 17 5.13 -7.15 -7.67
N ASN A 18 4.58 -8.38 -7.58
CA ASN A 18 4.37 -9.04 -6.29
C ASN A 18 5.71 -9.58 -5.75
N ARG A 19 6.15 -9.03 -4.61
CA ARG A 19 7.40 -9.43 -3.94
C ARG A 19 7.26 -10.63 -3.00
N GLN A 20 6.05 -11.12 -2.79
CA GLN A 20 5.68 -12.25 -1.92
C GLN A 20 4.67 -13.17 -2.61
N ALA A 21 4.94 -13.55 -3.85
CA ALA A 21 4.06 -14.40 -4.65
C ALA A 21 3.72 -15.76 -3.99
N GLU A 22 4.62 -16.30 -3.16
CA GLU A 22 4.34 -17.51 -2.39
C GLU A 22 3.28 -17.27 -1.31
N GLY A 23 3.37 -16.16 -0.57
CA GLY A 23 2.35 -15.78 0.40
C GLY A 23 0.98 -15.59 -0.25
N PHE A 24 0.95 -14.95 -1.42
CA PHE A 24 -0.29 -14.80 -2.20
C PHE A 24 -0.93 -16.14 -2.58
N ARG A 25 -0.13 -17.16 -2.94
CA ARG A 25 -0.64 -18.51 -3.25
C ARG A 25 -1.25 -19.24 -2.05
N GLN A 26 -0.95 -18.81 -0.84
CA GLN A 26 -1.55 -19.37 0.38
C GLN A 26 -2.93 -18.78 0.69
N ASN A 27 -3.40 -17.81 -0.11
CA ASN A 27 -4.74 -17.27 0.02
C ASN A 27 -5.80 -18.36 -0.26
N PRO A 28 -6.90 -18.45 0.53
CA PRO A 28 -7.92 -19.49 0.38
C PRO A 28 -8.52 -19.60 -1.03
N GLU A 29 -8.61 -18.49 -1.76
CA GLU A 29 -9.11 -18.42 -3.14
C GLU A 29 -8.29 -19.30 -4.10
N THR A 30 -7.04 -19.62 -3.77
CA THR A 30 -6.19 -20.55 -4.53
C THR A 30 -6.71 -21.99 -4.46
N PHE A 31 -7.26 -22.39 -3.31
CA PHE A 31 -7.74 -23.75 -3.05
C PHE A 31 -9.27 -23.86 -3.10
N HIS A 32 -9.97 -22.73 -3.03
CA HIS A 32 -11.43 -22.63 -3.05
C HIS A 32 -11.88 -21.66 -4.14
N PRO A 33 -12.08 -22.14 -5.39
CA PRO A 33 -12.46 -21.30 -6.53
C PRO A 33 -13.75 -20.49 -6.31
N ALA A 34 -14.65 -20.99 -5.46
CA ALA A 34 -15.89 -20.30 -5.08
C ALA A 34 -15.65 -18.95 -4.38
N LEU A 35 -14.50 -18.74 -3.75
CA LEU A 35 -14.17 -17.49 -3.05
C LEU A 35 -13.75 -16.35 -4.01
N LYS A 36 -13.48 -16.65 -5.29
CA LYS A 36 -13.06 -15.71 -6.34
C LYS A 36 -11.83 -14.87 -5.99
N ASN A 37 -10.69 -15.16 -6.61
CA ASN A 37 -9.51 -14.31 -6.52
C ASN A 37 -9.68 -13.02 -7.38
N PRO A 38 -9.76 -11.82 -6.77
CA PRO A 38 -9.95 -10.58 -7.53
C PRO A 38 -8.75 -10.18 -8.40
N PHE A 39 -7.56 -10.71 -8.12
CA PHE A 39 -6.31 -10.41 -8.85
C PHE A 39 -5.93 -11.51 -9.84
N GLY A 40 -6.66 -12.63 -9.86
CA GLY A 40 -6.43 -13.76 -10.76
C GLY A 40 -4.97 -14.25 -10.75
N LYS A 41 -4.49 -14.65 -11.93
CA LYS A 41 -3.12 -15.14 -12.13
C LYS A 41 -2.05 -14.04 -12.04
N ASP A 42 -2.46 -12.78 -12.17
CA ASP A 42 -1.54 -11.65 -12.13
C ASP A 42 -0.96 -11.40 -10.74
N ASN A 43 -1.58 -11.96 -9.69
CA ASN A 43 -1.25 -11.85 -8.26
C ASN A 43 -0.95 -10.43 -7.76
N ARG A 44 -1.47 -9.44 -8.48
CA ARG A 44 -1.20 -8.02 -8.28
C ARG A 44 -2.48 -7.25 -8.53
N ASP A 45 -2.71 -6.27 -7.66
CA ASP A 45 -3.63 -5.21 -7.98
C ASP A 45 -2.99 -4.27 -9.00
N THR A 46 -3.64 -4.10 -10.14
CA THR A 46 -3.19 -3.21 -11.22
C THR A 46 -4.15 -2.07 -11.45
N GLU A 47 -5.25 -1.98 -10.70
CA GLU A 47 -6.24 -0.93 -10.84
C GLU A 47 -5.67 0.39 -10.32
N MET A 48 -5.72 1.40 -11.17
CA MET A 48 -5.49 2.79 -10.85
C MET A 48 -6.82 3.51 -10.82
N VAL A 49 -7.13 4.18 -9.71
CA VAL A 49 -8.33 5.00 -9.55
C VAL A 49 -7.93 6.47 -9.56
N CYS A 50 -8.52 7.25 -10.46
CA CYS A 50 -8.26 8.68 -10.60
C CYS A 50 -9.52 9.49 -10.27
N LEU A 51 -9.41 10.42 -9.34
CA LEU A 51 -10.39 11.48 -9.08
C LEU A 51 -9.90 12.78 -9.71
N ARG A 52 -10.70 13.35 -10.62
CA ARG A 52 -10.50 14.66 -11.23
C ARG A 52 -11.41 15.69 -10.55
N PHE A 53 -10.82 16.81 -10.13
CA PHE A 53 -11.53 17.91 -9.51
C PHE A 53 -11.60 19.09 -10.47
N GLU A 54 -12.82 19.56 -10.73
CA GLU A 54 -13.08 20.71 -11.59
C GLU A 54 -13.90 21.76 -10.85
N HIS A 55 -13.58 23.02 -11.10
CA HIS A 55 -14.41 24.15 -10.71
C HIS A 55 -15.67 24.24 -11.61
N SER A 56 -16.68 25.01 -11.20
CA SER A 56 -17.95 25.18 -11.94
C SER A 56 -17.74 25.69 -13.37
N ASN A 57 -16.70 26.51 -13.60
CA ASN A 57 -16.28 26.99 -14.92
C ASN A 57 -15.44 25.97 -15.71
N ARG A 58 -15.44 24.69 -15.31
CA ARG A 58 -14.69 23.60 -15.94
C ARG A 58 -13.16 23.70 -15.84
N ARG A 59 -12.64 24.70 -15.12
CA ARG A 59 -11.21 24.78 -14.81
C ARG A 59 -10.82 23.60 -13.93
N GLU A 60 -9.81 22.87 -14.36
CA GLU A 60 -9.21 21.78 -13.59
C GLU A 60 -8.40 22.36 -12.43
N ILE A 61 -8.64 21.85 -11.22
CA ILE A 61 -7.98 22.36 -10.00
C ILE A 61 -7.08 21.32 -9.33
N GLY A 62 -7.24 20.05 -9.66
CA GLY A 62 -6.36 19.00 -9.17
C GLY A 62 -6.87 17.60 -9.46
N MET A 63 -6.09 16.63 -8.99
CA MET A 63 -6.41 15.22 -9.07
C MET A 63 -5.84 14.46 -7.87
N PHE A 64 -6.53 13.37 -7.50
CA PHE A 64 -5.98 12.35 -6.62
C PHE A 64 -6.03 11.00 -7.31
N ASN A 65 -4.94 10.25 -7.22
CA ASN A 65 -4.76 8.96 -7.85
C ASN A 65 -4.40 7.92 -6.79
N TRP A 66 -5.03 6.75 -6.84
CA TRP A 66 -4.66 5.59 -6.03
C TRP A 66 -4.14 4.48 -6.93
N PHE A 67 -2.93 4.01 -6.63
CA PHE A 67 -2.33 2.86 -7.30
C PHE A 67 -1.40 2.13 -6.33
N PRO A 68 -1.47 0.78 -6.23
CA PRO A 68 -0.70 0.05 -5.23
C PRO A 68 0.72 -0.24 -5.72
N VAL A 69 1.66 0.58 -5.27
CA VAL A 69 3.09 0.34 -5.42
C VAL A 69 3.82 1.03 -4.27
N HIS A 70 4.78 0.34 -3.65
CA HIS A 70 5.65 0.95 -2.63
C HIS A 70 6.48 2.10 -3.22
N GLY A 71 6.60 3.20 -2.46
CA GLY A 71 7.54 4.30 -2.74
C GLY A 71 8.95 3.95 -2.28
N VAL A 72 9.57 3.00 -2.98
CA VAL A 72 10.85 2.35 -2.60
C VAL A 72 11.76 2.13 -3.81
N SER A 73 11.60 2.95 -4.84
CA SER A 73 12.49 2.94 -5.99
C SER A 73 13.91 3.36 -5.59
N PHE A 74 14.03 4.30 -4.65
CA PHE A 74 15.28 4.58 -3.96
C PHE A 74 15.56 3.54 -2.87
N SER A 75 16.77 2.99 -2.90
CA SER A 75 17.28 2.01 -1.96
C SER A 75 17.72 2.68 -0.65
N LYS A 76 18.13 1.86 0.31
CA LYS A 76 18.70 2.33 1.58
C LYS A 76 20.06 3.02 1.45
N ALA A 77 20.72 2.90 0.30
CA ALA A 77 21.98 3.59 0.04
C ALA A 77 21.76 5.08 -0.27
N ASN A 78 20.55 5.47 -0.70
CA ASN A 78 20.21 6.86 -0.94
C ASN A 78 20.16 7.66 0.36
N THR A 79 20.87 8.79 0.38
CA THR A 79 20.94 9.72 1.52
C THR A 79 20.16 11.01 1.28
N LEU A 80 19.57 11.18 0.10
CA LEU A 80 18.85 12.39 -0.29
C LEU A 80 17.36 12.28 0.01
N LEU A 81 16.75 13.38 0.46
CA LEU A 81 15.30 13.47 0.60
C LEU A 81 14.64 13.38 -0.79
N THR A 82 13.65 12.50 -0.91
CA THR A 82 13.00 12.24 -2.19
C THR A 82 11.52 11.91 -1.99
N GLY A 83 10.70 12.30 -2.97
CA GLY A 83 9.31 11.85 -3.08
C GLY A 83 9.17 10.48 -3.74
N ASP A 84 10.29 9.85 -4.13
CA ASP A 84 10.36 8.56 -4.81
C ASP A 84 9.53 8.56 -6.12
N ASN A 85 9.06 7.40 -6.56
CA ASN A 85 8.32 7.26 -7.81
C ASN A 85 6.98 8.03 -7.82
N LYS A 86 6.24 8.06 -6.70
CA LYS A 86 4.95 8.77 -6.58
C LYS A 86 5.12 10.28 -6.55
N GLY A 87 6.13 10.77 -5.84
CA GLY A 87 6.47 12.19 -5.81
C GLY A 87 6.97 12.68 -7.17
N TYR A 88 7.75 11.87 -7.89
CA TYR A 88 8.08 12.17 -9.29
C TYR A 88 6.82 12.31 -10.15
N ALA A 89 5.89 11.34 -10.08
CA ALA A 89 4.65 11.37 -10.85
C ALA A 89 3.80 12.62 -10.51
N ALA A 90 3.64 12.94 -9.23
CA ALA A 90 2.94 14.13 -8.75
C ALA A 90 3.55 15.41 -9.29
N GLN A 91 4.85 15.61 -9.08
CA GLN A 91 5.55 16.82 -9.49
C GLN A 91 5.48 17.00 -11.02
N MET A 92 5.64 15.93 -11.79
CA MET A 92 5.59 16.01 -13.25
C MET A 92 4.17 16.27 -13.78
N PHE A 93 3.13 15.75 -13.12
CA PHE A 93 1.74 16.09 -13.44
C PHE A 93 1.49 17.58 -13.18
N GLU A 94 1.85 18.07 -11.99
CA GLU A 94 1.71 19.48 -11.60
C GLU A 94 2.43 20.41 -12.58
N LYS A 95 3.68 20.09 -12.95
CA LYS A 95 4.45 20.79 -13.99
C LYS A 95 3.69 20.81 -15.32
N ALA A 96 3.16 19.67 -15.77
CA ALA A 96 2.39 19.57 -17.02
C ALA A 96 1.09 20.41 -16.99
N LYS A 97 0.55 20.69 -15.80
CA LYS A 97 -0.61 21.57 -15.60
C LYS A 97 -0.24 23.02 -15.33
N GLY A 98 1.04 23.38 -15.42
CA GLY A 98 1.52 24.76 -15.24
C GLY A 98 1.62 25.19 -13.78
N ALA A 99 1.67 24.25 -12.82
CA ALA A 99 1.91 24.59 -11.43
C ALA A 99 3.30 25.21 -11.25
N GLN A 100 3.36 26.28 -10.47
CA GLN A 100 4.60 26.97 -10.12
C GLN A 100 4.98 26.62 -8.68
N PHE A 101 6.20 26.13 -8.48
CA PHE A 101 6.67 25.73 -7.16
C PHE A 101 7.30 26.93 -6.43
N PRO A 102 7.13 27.04 -5.10
CA PRO A 102 7.83 28.03 -4.29
C PRO A 102 9.35 27.98 -4.55
N GLY A 103 10.00 29.15 -4.58
CA GLY A 103 11.45 29.26 -4.81
C GLY A 103 11.90 29.29 -6.28
N HIS A 104 10.98 29.22 -7.25
CA HIS A 104 11.28 29.47 -8.67
C HIS A 104 10.84 30.89 -9.06
N SER A 105 11.60 31.55 -9.95
CA SER A 105 11.27 32.89 -10.44
C SER A 105 9.89 32.89 -11.13
N GLY A 106 9.02 33.84 -10.74
CA GLY A 106 7.66 33.96 -11.29
C GLY A 106 6.55 33.29 -10.47
N HIS A 107 6.81 32.87 -9.23
CA HIS A 107 5.80 32.30 -8.32
C HIS A 107 4.64 33.29 -8.06
N ALA A 108 3.47 32.98 -8.60
CA ALA A 108 2.21 33.59 -8.18
C ALA A 108 1.64 32.81 -7.00
N SER A 109 1.16 33.51 -5.95
CA SER A 109 0.45 32.91 -4.81
C SER A 109 -0.95 32.38 -5.17
N SER A 110 -1.31 32.38 -6.45
CA SER A 110 -2.63 31.99 -6.94
C SER A 110 -2.72 30.48 -7.19
N SER A 111 -3.93 29.94 -7.04
CA SER A 111 -4.26 28.51 -6.99
C SER A 111 -3.66 27.68 -8.15
N GLY A 112 -2.53 27.00 -7.89
CA GLY A 112 -1.95 26.00 -8.79
C GLY A 112 -2.76 24.70 -8.83
N PHE A 113 -2.54 23.91 -9.88
CA PHE A 113 -3.05 22.54 -9.95
C PHE A 113 -2.31 21.66 -8.95
N VAL A 114 -3.02 20.82 -8.21
CA VAL A 114 -2.44 19.87 -7.24
C VAL A 114 -2.64 18.44 -7.72
N ALA A 115 -1.57 17.62 -7.72
CA ALA A 115 -1.64 16.20 -8.07
C ALA A 115 -1.20 15.31 -6.89
N GLY A 116 -2.13 14.51 -6.36
CA GLY A 116 -1.82 13.54 -5.31
C GLY A 116 -1.72 12.12 -5.85
N PHE A 117 -0.60 11.44 -5.63
CA PHE A 117 -0.44 10.01 -5.90
C PHE A 117 -0.38 9.23 -4.59
N ALA A 118 -1.50 8.63 -4.22
CA ALA A 118 -1.71 7.90 -2.98
C ALA A 118 -1.41 6.39 -3.12
N ASN A 119 -1.22 5.76 -1.96
CA ASN A 119 -1.18 4.31 -1.81
C ASN A 119 -2.60 3.76 -1.65
N SER A 120 -2.89 2.63 -2.29
CA SER A 120 -4.02 1.77 -1.93
C SER A 120 -3.53 0.63 -1.01
N ASN A 121 -3.31 -0.55 -1.57
CA ASN A 121 -2.95 -1.81 -0.93
C ASN A 121 -1.53 -2.28 -1.35
N PRO A 122 -0.45 -1.50 -1.15
CA PRO A 122 0.86 -1.82 -1.71
C PRO A 122 1.62 -2.90 -0.92
N GLY A 123 1.06 -3.52 0.13
CA GLY A 123 1.79 -4.31 1.14
C GLY A 123 2.84 -5.27 0.57
N ASP A 124 2.51 -6.01 -0.48
CA ASP A 124 3.33 -6.97 -1.20
C ASP A 124 3.65 -6.53 -2.65
N LEU A 125 3.49 -5.26 -2.99
CA LEU A 125 3.67 -4.72 -4.34
C LEU A 125 4.84 -3.74 -4.45
N THR A 126 5.92 -4.17 -5.11
CA THR A 126 7.18 -3.42 -5.21
C THR A 126 7.29 -2.66 -6.54
N ALA A 127 7.96 -1.50 -6.50
CA ALA A 127 8.39 -0.73 -7.68
C ALA A 127 9.64 -1.33 -8.36
N ASN A 128 10.40 -2.15 -7.62
CA ASN A 128 11.63 -2.78 -8.06
C ASN A 128 11.32 -4.04 -8.88
N LEU A 129 10.85 -3.82 -10.12
CA LEU A 129 10.53 -4.89 -11.05
C LEU A 129 11.82 -5.66 -11.40
N ARG A 130 11.76 -6.98 -11.50
CA ARG A 130 12.94 -7.83 -11.79
C ARG A 130 13.67 -7.44 -13.07
N ASN A 131 12.95 -6.91 -14.06
CA ASN A 131 13.55 -6.43 -15.32
C ASN A 131 14.22 -5.05 -15.20
N LEU A 132 13.89 -4.27 -14.17
CA LEU A 132 14.53 -2.98 -13.88
C LEU A 132 15.64 -3.10 -12.82
N GLU A 133 15.75 -4.25 -12.16
CA GLU A 133 16.74 -4.50 -11.12
C GLU A 133 17.31 -5.94 -11.21
N PRO A 134 18.19 -6.21 -12.21
CA PRO A 134 18.77 -7.54 -12.40
C PRO A 134 19.65 -7.98 -11.22
N GLY A 135 20.29 -7.03 -10.53
CA GLY A 135 21.21 -7.24 -9.40
C GLY A 135 20.57 -7.32 -8.02
N TRP A 136 19.28 -7.66 -7.95
CA TRP A 136 18.46 -7.66 -6.74
C TRP A 136 19.17 -8.18 -5.48
N PRO A 137 19.15 -7.47 -4.32
CA PRO A 137 18.42 -6.22 -4.03
C PRO A 137 19.16 -4.94 -4.45
N ALA A 138 18.41 -3.85 -4.62
CA ALA A 138 18.89 -2.54 -5.03
C ALA A 138 20.08 -2.05 -4.19
N ASN A 139 21.15 -1.64 -4.87
CA ASN A 139 22.43 -1.25 -4.29
C ASN A 139 22.71 0.27 -4.35
N GLY A 140 21.79 1.08 -4.86
CA GLY A 140 21.96 2.53 -5.00
C GLY A 140 22.24 3.03 -6.42
N GLU A 141 22.77 2.17 -7.30
CA GLU A 141 23.38 2.63 -8.58
C GLU A 141 22.36 3.18 -9.59
N ASN A 142 21.12 2.69 -9.58
CA ASN A 142 20.07 3.05 -10.55
C ASN A 142 18.76 3.53 -9.90
N ASP A 143 18.84 3.96 -8.64
CA ASP A 143 17.70 4.34 -7.82
C ASP A 143 16.85 5.43 -8.47
N GLU A 144 17.51 6.49 -8.95
CA GLU A 144 16.85 7.61 -9.62
C GLU A 144 16.16 7.17 -10.92
N GLN A 145 16.86 6.43 -11.78
CA GLN A 145 16.29 5.97 -13.05
C GLN A 145 15.09 5.04 -12.83
N ARG A 146 15.11 4.20 -11.79
CA ARG A 146 13.94 3.39 -11.40
C ARG A 146 12.79 4.26 -10.92
N ALA A 147 13.06 5.24 -10.07
CA ALA A 147 12.03 6.17 -9.59
C ALA A 147 11.37 6.93 -10.74
N VAL A 148 12.18 7.43 -11.68
CA VAL A 148 11.71 8.09 -12.91
C VAL A 148 10.90 7.14 -13.78
N THR A 149 11.37 5.91 -14.00
CA THR A 149 10.67 4.94 -14.86
C THR A 149 9.31 4.56 -14.29
N ILE A 150 9.25 4.20 -13.00
CA ILE A 150 7.99 3.82 -12.33
C ILE A 150 7.08 5.03 -12.15
N GLY A 151 7.63 6.19 -11.80
CA GLY A 151 6.88 7.43 -11.70
C GLY A 151 6.28 7.86 -13.04
N ARG A 152 7.03 7.74 -14.14
CA ARG A 152 6.54 8.07 -15.49
C ARG A 152 5.41 7.14 -15.92
N ARG A 153 5.52 5.83 -15.66
CA ARG A 153 4.43 4.87 -15.93
C ARG A 153 3.15 5.21 -15.16
N GLN A 154 3.29 5.65 -13.90
CA GLN A 154 2.15 6.13 -13.11
C GLN A 154 1.58 7.44 -13.69
N LEU A 155 2.43 8.40 -14.03
CA LEU A 155 2.04 9.67 -14.64
C LEU A 155 1.28 9.47 -15.95
N ASP A 156 1.83 8.69 -16.88
CA ASP A 156 1.25 8.49 -18.21
C ASP A 156 -0.16 7.91 -18.09
N LYS A 157 -0.35 6.91 -17.22
CA LYS A 157 -1.67 6.31 -16.98
C LYS A 157 -2.62 7.27 -16.29
N ALA A 158 -2.13 8.06 -15.34
CA ALA A 158 -2.95 9.04 -14.65
C ALA A 158 -3.41 10.16 -15.60
N MET A 159 -2.53 10.63 -16.50
CA MET A 159 -2.86 11.60 -17.55
C MET A 159 -3.86 11.03 -18.56
N GLU A 160 -3.71 9.77 -18.97
CA GLU A 160 -4.68 9.05 -19.80
C GLU A 160 -6.08 9.09 -19.15
N LEU A 161 -6.19 8.62 -17.91
CA LEU A 161 -7.46 8.56 -17.17
C LEU A 161 -8.07 9.94 -16.90
N PHE A 162 -7.22 10.91 -16.61
CA PHE A 162 -7.61 12.29 -16.34
C PHE A 162 -8.12 13.00 -17.59
N SER A 163 -7.56 12.70 -18.76
CA SER A 163 -7.90 13.38 -20.03
C SER A 163 -9.12 12.79 -20.74
N LEU A 164 -9.69 11.69 -20.21
CA LEU A 164 -10.92 11.12 -20.75
C LEU A 164 -12.06 12.15 -20.74
N PRO A 165 -12.94 12.11 -21.76
CA PRO A 165 -14.07 13.02 -21.84
C PRO A 165 -14.99 12.80 -20.63
N SER A 166 -15.60 13.88 -20.12
CA SER A 166 -16.42 13.78 -18.91
C SER A 166 -17.62 12.83 -19.05
N SER A 167 -18.07 12.55 -20.27
CA SER A 167 -19.13 11.56 -20.56
C SER A 167 -18.70 10.12 -20.28
N SER A 168 -17.40 9.82 -20.35
CA SER A 168 -16.82 8.50 -20.06
C SER A 168 -16.33 8.37 -18.61
N GLN A 169 -16.60 9.37 -17.76
CA GLN A 169 -16.19 9.40 -16.36
C GLN A 169 -17.43 9.35 -15.46
N THR A 170 -17.29 8.68 -14.32
CA THR A 170 -18.37 8.59 -13.33
C THR A 170 -18.38 9.86 -12.49
N ARG A 171 -19.47 10.63 -12.52
CA ARG A 171 -19.63 11.77 -11.62
C ARG A 171 -19.82 11.26 -10.19
N VAL A 172 -19.04 11.79 -9.26
CA VAL A 172 -19.23 11.58 -7.82
C VAL A 172 -20.16 12.66 -7.29
N PHE A 173 -21.26 12.26 -6.67
CA PHE A 173 -22.27 13.13 -6.07
C PHE A 173 -22.94 12.43 -4.90
N GLY A 174 -23.57 13.21 -4.01
CA GLY A 174 -24.19 12.71 -2.78
C GLY A 174 -23.72 13.48 -1.55
N ALA A 175 -24.21 13.08 -0.38
CA ALA A 175 -23.77 13.64 0.89
C ALA A 175 -22.31 13.23 1.18
N VAL A 176 -21.57 14.14 1.82
CA VAL A 176 -20.26 13.81 2.39
C VAL A 176 -20.50 13.25 3.78
N ASP A 177 -19.93 12.08 4.06
CA ASP A 177 -20.02 11.42 5.36
C ASP A 177 -18.62 10.96 5.82
N HIS A 178 -18.44 10.81 7.14
CA HIS A 178 -17.20 10.28 7.73
C HIS A 178 -17.49 9.46 8.98
N ARG A 179 -16.67 8.43 9.21
CA ARG A 179 -16.66 7.63 10.44
C ARG A 179 -15.21 7.46 10.89
N HIS A 180 -14.98 7.60 12.18
CA HIS A 180 -13.66 7.50 12.79
C HIS A 180 -13.77 6.85 14.17
N MET A 181 -12.84 5.96 14.50
CA MET A 181 -12.79 5.28 15.78
C MET A 181 -11.34 4.96 16.13
N TYR A 182 -10.94 5.23 17.38
CA TYR A 182 -9.71 4.68 17.93
C TYR A 182 -9.96 3.23 18.38
N VAL A 183 -9.09 2.31 17.95
CA VAL A 183 -9.18 0.89 18.30
C VAL A 183 -7.88 0.49 18.99
N ALA A 184 -7.99 -0.03 20.21
CA ALA A 184 -6.87 -0.66 20.90
C ALA A 184 -6.59 -2.03 20.26
N MET A 185 -5.72 -2.06 19.26
CA MET A 185 -5.40 -3.28 18.49
C MET A 185 -4.86 -4.43 19.35
N THR A 186 -4.39 -4.14 20.57
CA THR A 186 -3.92 -5.13 21.56
C THR A 186 -5.04 -5.92 22.25
N SER A 187 -6.29 -5.45 22.19
CA SER A 187 -7.44 -6.05 22.88
C SER A 187 -8.63 -6.30 21.98
N VAL A 188 -8.43 -6.32 20.65
CA VAL A 188 -9.50 -6.62 19.68
C VAL A 188 -9.90 -8.09 19.80
N VAL A 189 -11.16 -8.33 20.18
CA VAL A 189 -11.76 -9.66 20.11
C VAL A 189 -12.27 -9.88 18.68
N VAL A 190 -11.64 -10.80 17.97
CA VAL A 190 -12.06 -11.23 16.63
C VAL A 190 -13.10 -12.34 16.77
N ASN A 191 -14.21 -12.24 16.06
CA ASN A 191 -15.27 -13.27 16.02
C ASN A 191 -15.17 -14.07 14.71
N PRO A 192 -14.50 -15.24 14.67
CA PRO A 192 -14.18 -15.93 13.42
C PRO A 192 -15.39 -16.43 12.61
N PRO A 193 -16.48 -16.95 13.22
CA PRO A 193 -17.70 -17.32 12.51
C PRO A 193 -18.35 -16.20 11.69
N LYS A 194 -18.16 -14.94 12.10
CA LYS A 194 -18.66 -13.77 11.34
C LYS A 194 -17.74 -13.36 10.18
N LEU A 195 -16.50 -13.85 10.15
CA LEU A 195 -15.46 -13.41 9.21
C LEU A 195 -15.10 -14.47 8.17
N TYR A 196 -15.18 -15.76 8.51
CA TYR A 196 -14.79 -16.84 7.61
C TYR A 196 -15.86 -17.94 7.60
N ARG A 197 -16.50 -18.15 6.44
CA ARG A 197 -17.49 -19.23 6.22
C ARG A 197 -16.84 -20.62 6.12
N LEU A 198 -15.52 -20.67 5.94
CA LEU A 198 -14.70 -21.87 5.86
C LEU A 198 -13.59 -21.73 6.91
N GLN A 199 -13.62 -22.56 7.94
CA GLN A 199 -12.55 -22.60 8.94
C GLN A 199 -11.48 -23.60 8.51
N CYS A 200 -10.23 -23.16 8.45
CA CYS A 200 -9.09 -24.07 8.60
C CYS A 200 -8.76 -24.19 10.09
N ALA A 201 -8.53 -25.41 10.56
CA ALA A 201 -8.13 -25.65 11.95
C ALA A 201 -6.77 -24.99 12.24
N GLY A 202 -6.76 -24.10 13.24
CA GLY A 202 -5.59 -23.67 14.01
C GLY A 202 -4.37 -23.20 13.22
N CYS A 203 -4.17 -21.89 13.10
CA CYS A 203 -2.85 -21.34 12.79
C CYS A 203 -2.50 -20.21 13.75
N ARG A 204 -1.45 -20.40 14.56
CA ARG A 204 -0.79 -19.29 15.28
C ARG A 204 0.06 -18.54 14.26
N ILE A 205 -0.28 -17.29 14.00
CA ILE A 205 0.54 -16.43 13.13
C ILE A 205 1.74 -15.94 13.94
N TRP A 206 2.92 -16.47 13.61
CA TRP A 206 4.21 -15.85 13.94
C TRP A 206 4.70 -15.12 12.69
N GLN A 207 4.64 -13.79 12.67
CA GLN A 207 5.41 -12.99 11.73
C GLN A 207 6.53 -12.29 12.51
N ALA A 208 7.75 -12.82 12.38
CA ALA A 208 8.95 -12.12 12.78
C ALA A 208 9.74 -11.71 11.53
N SER A 209 10.20 -10.47 11.54
CA SER A 209 11.24 -9.85 10.72
C SER A 209 12.13 -10.81 9.91
N GLY A 210 11.68 -11.17 8.71
CA GLY A 210 12.51 -11.66 7.62
C GLY A 210 12.81 -10.50 6.65
N ARG A 211 13.91 -10.59 5.89
CA ARG A 211 14.30 -9.59 4.87
C ARG A 211 13.08 -9.12 4.07
N SER A 212 12.68 -7.86 4.21
CA SER A 212 11.82 -7.24 3.22
C SER A 212 12.68 -6.80 2.05
N THR A 213 12.09 -6.75 0.86
CA THR A 213 12.75 -6.35 -0.39
C THR A 213 13.15 -4.86 -0.40
N LEU A 214 12.98 -4.18 0.73
CA LEU A 214 13.29 -2.77 0.99
C LEU A 214 14.66 -2.63 1.66
N GLY A 215 15.46 -3.70 1.68
CA GLY A 215 16.77 -3.80 2.31
C GLY A 215 16.73 -4.33 3.74
N HIS A 216 17.89 -4.62 4.32
CA HIS A 216 18.04 -5.24 5.65
C HIS A 216 17.33 -4.45 6.77
N VAL A 217 16.45 -5.11 7.53
CA VAL A 217 16.09 -4.64 8.88
C VAL A 217 17.26 -4.98 9.78
N ARG A 218 17.95 -3.97 10.32
CA ARG A 218 19.04 -4.18 11.28
C ARG A 218 18.42 -4.44 12.66
N ARG A 219 17.94 -5.66 12.85
CA ARG A 219 17.99 -6.35 14.15
C ARG A 219 18.76 -7.64 13.88
N SER A 220 20.07 -7.61 14.11
CA SER A 220 20.98 -8.74 13.87
C SER A 220 20.98 -9.71 15.08
N PRO A 221 21.48 -10.97 14.97
CA PRO A 221 21.42 -11.90 13.84
C PRO A 221 21.33 -13.38 14.28
N TRP A 222 20.22 -14.13 14.15
CA TRP A 222 20.31 -15.61 14.21
C TRP A 222 19.29 -16.34 13.32
N SER A 223 19.87 -17.25 12.53
CA SER A 223 19.41 -18.53 11.95
C SER A 223 18.19 -18.62 11.02
N ARG A 224 18.42 -19.41 9.95
CA ARG A 224 17.44 -20.02 9.05
C ARG A 224 16.21 -20.50 9.82
N LEU A 225 15.02 -20.05 9.41
CA LEU A 225 13.76 -20.60 9.92
C LEU A 225 13.17 -21.56 8.88
N ARG A 226 13.34 -22.85 9.15
CA ARG A 226 12.43 -23.93 8.78
C ARG A 226 12.14 -24.77 10.05
N PRO A 227 11.03 -25.52 10.08
CA PRO A 227 10.24 -25.72 11.28
C PRO A 227 10.84 -26.77 12.21
N GLY A 228 10.72 -26.52 13.51
CA GLY A 228 11.07 -27.48 14.56
C GLY A 228 12.57 -27.57 14.79
N ASN A 229 13.11 -26.72 15.67
CA ASN A 229 14.05 -27.23 16.65
C ASN A 229 14.07 -26.36 17.91
N LEU A 230 13.99 -27.07 19.02
CA LEU A 230 14.01 -26.64 20.41
C LEU A 230 15.19 -25.68 20.65
N GLY A 231 14.88 -24.46 21.09
CA GLY A 231 15.95 -23.49 21.37
C GLY A 231 15.55 -22.16 21.97
N TRP A 232 14.31 -21.96 22.42
CA TRP A 232 13.92 -20.85 23.32
C TRP A 232 12.77 -21.29 24.23
N GLY A 233 12.97 -22.43 24.90
CA GLY A 233 12.22 -22.81 26.08
C GLY A 233 12.93 -22.28 27.33
N GLY A 234 12.94 -20.96 27.51
CA GLY A 234 13.36 -20.37 28.78
C GLY A 234 12.20 -20.49 29.77
N HIS A 235 12.33 -21.40 30.74
CA HIS A 235 11.41 -21.55 31.87
C HIS A 235 11.04 -20.20 32.49
N VAL A 236 9.76 -19.82 32.41
CA VAL A 236 9.15 -18.96 33.42
C VAL A 236 8.66 -19.90 34.52
N ARG A 237 9.37 -19.96 35.65
CA ARG A 237 8.82 -20.55 36.88
C ARG A 237 7.65 -19.67 37.31
N GLY A 238 6.43 -20.09 36.96
CA GLY A 238 5.22 -19.55 37.57
C GLY A 238 5.18 -19.98 39.03
N THR A 239 5.28 -19.04 39.96
CA THR A 239 4.82 -19.24 41.33
C THR A 239 3.30 -19.33 41.30
N HIS A 240 2.79 -20.56 41.22
CA HIS A 240 1.39 -20.84 41.51
C HIS A 240 1.09 -20.44 42.95
N ARG A 241 0.28 -19.39 43.15
CA ARG A 241 -0.58 -19.31 44.34
C ARG A 241 -1.88 -20.07 44.00
N PRO A 242 -2.22 -21.16 44.71
CA PRO A 242 -3.53 -21.76 44.55
C PRO A 242 -4.58 -20.85 45.20
N LEU A 243 -5.61 -20.50 44.43
CA LEU A 243 -6.89 -20.06 44.95
C LEU A 243 -7.57 -21.31 45.53
N SER A 244 -7.73 -21.38 46.85
CA SER A 244 -8.56 -22.40 47.49
C SER A 244 -10.04 -22.01 47.40
N GLU A 245 -10.82 -22.85 46.73
CA GLU A 245 -12.28 -22.90 46.84
C GLU A 245 -12.71 -23.25 48.27
N GLY A 246 -13.88 -22.74 48.66
CA GLY A 246 -14.37 -22.73 50.03
C GLY A 246 -14.78 -24.08 50.61
N GLN A 247 -14.80 -24.12 51.94
CA GLN A 247 -15.67 -25.00 52.71
C GLN A 247 -16.42 -24.17 53.76
N GLN A 248 -17.74 -24.35 53.76
CA GLN A 248 -18.66 -23.94 54.82
C GLN A 248 -18.36 -24.72 56.10
N HIS A 249 -18.53 -24.08 57.26
CA HIS A 249 -19.39 -24.56 58.36
C HIS A 249 -19.50 -23.47 59.46
N HIS A 250 -20.74 -23.09 59.77
CA HIS A 250 -21.19 -22.46 61.02
C HIS A 250 -21.12 -23.48 62.19
N PRO A 251 -21.34 -23.10 63.47
CA PRO A 251 -21.66 -21.79 64.05
C PRO A 251 -20.55 -21.17 64.93
#